data_AF-A0A840FXL8-F1
#
_entry.id   AF-A0A840FXL8-F1
#
_cell.length_a   1.000
_cell.length_b   1.000
_cell.length_c   1.000
_cell.angle_alpha   90.00
_cell.angle_beta   90.00
_cell.angle_gamma   90.00
#
_symmetry.space_group_name_H-M   'P 1'
#
loop_
_entity.id
_entity.type
_entity.pdbx_description
1 polymer ?
#
loop_
_entity_poly.entity_id
_entity_poly.type
_entity_poly.pdbx_seq_one_letter_code
_entity_poly.pdbx_strand_id
1 'polypeptide(L)'
;MKFDGSPAEFIQFSYPDEPNWSEVPDDVLVELVKTYFQEPSCAGLALGQLRTRRNTKTTNLAEWLLRQDDADQWLKASAADVLDRDQRS
;
A
#
# COMPACT_ATOMS: atom_id res chain seq x y z
N MET A 1 -13.83 14.36 -18.69
CA MET A 1 -12.70 14.87 -17.89
C MET A 1 -11.61 13.82 -17.98
N LYS A 2 -10.42 14.15 -18.50
CA LYS A 2 -9.27 13.24 -18.42
C LYS A 2 -8.62 13.48 -17.07
N PHE A 3 -8.34 12.40 -16.33
CA PHE A 3 -7.52 12.49 -15.14
C PHE A 3 -6.05 12.52 -15.58
N ASP A 4 -5.32 13.56 -15.20
CA ASP A 4 -3.93 13.78 -15.61
C ASP A 4 -2.91 13.25 -14.57
N GLY A 5 -3.39 12.66 -13.47
CA GLY A 5 -2.55 12.08 -12.42
C GLY A 5 -2.12 10.63 -12.71
N SER A 6 -1.25 10.11 -11.85
CA SER A 6 -0.78 8.73 -11.92
C SER A 6 -1.92 7.72 -11.66
N PRO A 7 -1.78 6.45 -12.06
CA PRO A 7 -2.76 5.42 -11.70
C PRO A 7 -2.97 5.30 -10.19
N ALA A 8 -1.94 5.53 -9.37
CA ALA A 8 -2.06 5.53 -7.92
C ALA A 8 -2.91 6.70 -7.43
N GLU A 9 -2.67 7.91 -7.92
CA GLU A 9 -3.47 9.09 -7.58
C GLU A 9 -4.94 8.91 -8.00
N PHE A 10 -5.20 8.26 -9.13
CA PHE A 10 -6.57 7.96 -9.56
C PHE A 10 -7.28 7.02 -8.56
N ILE A 11 -6.60 5.94 -8.14
CA ILE A 11 -7.14 4.99 -7.15
C ILE A 11 -7.42 5.71 -5.82
N GLN A 12 -6.50 6.54 -5.36
CA GLN A 12 -6.66 7.28 -4.10
C GLN A 12 -7.80 8.31 -4.19
N PHE A 13 -7.92 9.02 -5.31
CA PHE A 13 -8.99 9.99 -5.54
C PHE A 13 -10.37 9.33 -5.67
N SER A 14 -10.45 8.14 -6.26
CA SER A 14 -11.70 7.41 -6.44
C SER A 14 -12.14 6.62 -5.21
N TYR A 15 -11.31 6.48 -4.18
CA TYR A 15 -11.68 5.75 -2.97
C TYR A 15 -12.93 6.38 -2.30
N PRO A 16 -13.95 5.59 -1.89
CA PRO A 16 -13.95 4.14 -1.67
C PRO A 16 -14.34 3.27 -2.87
N ASP A 17 -14.41 3.79 -4.10
CA ASP A 17 -14.64 2.96 -5.28
C ASP A 17 -13.40 2.10 -5.56
N GLU A 18 -13.42 0.86 -5.08
CA GLU A 18 -12.26 -0.02 -5.10
C GLU A 18 -11.95 -0.56 -6.49
N PRO A 19 -10.68 -0.51 -6.94
CA PRO A 19 -10.25 -1.21 -8.15
C PRO A 19 -10.24 -2.72 -7.93
N ASN A 20 -10.07 -3.50 -9.01
CA ASN A 20 -9.69 -4.89 -8.86
C ASN A 20 -8.24 -4.99 -8.38
N TRP A 21 -8.04 -5.03 -7.05
CA TRP A 21 -6.73 -5.07 -6.40
C TRP A 21 -5.81 -6.19 -6.88
N SER A 22 -6.35 -7.29 -7.41
CA SER A 22 -5.55 -8.40 -7.96
C SER A 22 -4.93 -8.09 -9.32
N GLU A 23 -5.47 -7.10 -10.04
CA GLU A 23 -5.02 -6.67 -11.37
C GLU A 23 -4.20 -5.38 -11.33
N VAL A 24 -4.20 -4.65 -10.21
CA VAL A 24 -3.37 -3.45 -10.04
C VAL A 24 -1.88 -3.84 -10.16
N PRO A 25 -1.09 -3.22 -11.04
CA PRO A 25 0.33 -3.51 -11.21
C PRO A 25 1.17 -3.28 -9.93
N ASP A 26 2.22 -4.07 -9.75
CA ASP A 26 3.08 -4.01 -8.55
C ASP A 26 3.74 -2.63 -8.35
N ASP A 27 4.12 -1.94 -9.41
CA ASP A 27 4.67 -0.59 -9.36
C ASP A 27 3.65 0.43 -8.85
N VAL A 28 2.39 0.32 -9.28
CA VAL A 28 1.27 1.13 -8.77
C VAL A 28 1.00 0.83 -7.30
N LEU A 29 1.01 -0.45 -6.89
CA LEU A 29 0.87 -0.82 -5.48
C LEU A 29 2.00 -0.25 -4.62
N VAL A 30 3.24 -0.27 -5.11
CA VAL A 30 4.39 0.35 -4.42
C VAL A 30 4.21 1.86 -4.32
N GLU A 31 3.71 2.51 -5.37
CA GLU A 31 3.42 3.95 -5.36
C GLU A 31 2.35 4.30 -4.31
N LEU A 32 1.24 3.56 -4.27
CA LEU A 32 0.18 3.72 -3.26
C LEU A 32 0.71 3.63 -1.82
N VAL A 33 1.66 2.72 -1.56
CA VAL A 33 2.31 2.62 -0.24
C VAL A 33 3.17 3.86 0.05
N LYS A 34 3.91 4.36 -0.95
CA LYS A 34 4.79 5.53 -0.78
C LYS A 34 4.01 6.83 -0.65
N THR A 35 2.83 6.93 -1.24
CA THR A 35 1.93 8.09 -1.15
C THR A 35 0.84 7.89 -0.10
N TYR A 36 1.12 7.12 0.96
CA TYR A 36 0.15 6.80 2.02
C TYR A 36 -0.56 8.01 2.62
N PHE A 37 0.10 9.17 2.67
CA PHE A 37 -0.46 10.40 3.21
C PHE A 37 -1.65 10.94 2.42
N GLN A 38 -1.85 10.50 1.16
CA GLN A 38 -3.03 10.89 0.37
C GLN A 38 -4.25 10.06 0.76
N GLU A 39 -4.09 8.74 0.87
CA GLU A 39 -5.14 7.83 1.34
C GLU A 39 -4.52 6.58 2.01
N PRO A 40 -4.46 6.53 3.35
CA PRO A 40 -3.82 5.44 4.09
C PRO A 40 -4.49 4.07 3.91
N SER A 41 -5.80 4.03 3.66
CA SER A 41 -6.53 2.77 3.46
C SER A 41 -6.04 2.09 2.18
N CYS A 42 -5.85 2.85 1.10
CA CYS A 42 -5.26 2.35 -0.14
C CYS A 42 -3.84 1.84 0.07
N ALA A 43 -3.02 2.52 0.89
CA ALA A 43 -1.66 2.06 1.21
C ALA A 43 -1.67 0.73 1.96
N GLY A 44 -2.56 0.56 2.94
CA GLY A 44 -2.70 -0.69 3.69
C GLY A 44 -3.14 -1.86 2.80
N LEU A 45 -4.15 -1.64 1.95
CA LEU A 45 -4.61 -2.63 0.96
C LEU A 45 -3.49 -2.98 -0.02
N ALA A 46 -2.78 -1.99 -0.53
CA ALA A 46 -1.68 -2.20 -1.47
C ALA A 46 -0.53 -3.01 -0.85
N LEU A 47 -0.17 -2.72 0.40
CA LEU A 47 0.83 -3.49 1.13
C LEU A 47 0.40 -4.96 1.31
N GLY A 48 -0.87 -5.20 1.60
CA GLY A 48 -1.45 -6.55 1.68
C GLY A 48 -1.40 -7.32 0.36
N GLN A 49 -1.65 -6.64 -0.77
CA GLN A 49 -1.53 -7.22 -2.11
C GLN A 49 -0.08 -7.58 -2.44
N LEU A 50 0.87 -6.67 -2.18
CA LEU A 50 2.30 -6.92 -2.39
C LEU A 50 2.80 -8.14 -1.60
N ARG A 51 2.37 -8.27 -0.34
CA ARG A 51 2.66 -9.46 0.48
C ARG A 51 2.08 -10.73 -0.15
N THR A 52 0.82 -10.71 -0.56
CA THR A 52 0.14 -11.86 -1.17
C THR A 52 0.87 -12.34 -2.43
N ARG A 53 1.44 -11.40 -3.20
CA ARG A 53 2.23 -11.67 -4.41
C ARG A 53 3.70 -12.00 -4.13
N ARG A 54 4.12 -12.02 -2.86
CA ARG A 54 5.52 -12.19 -2.42
C ARG A 54 6.47 -11.20 -3.09
N ASN A 55 6.01 -9.96 -3.28
CA ASN A 55 6.84 -8.93 -3.88
C ASN A 55 8.05 -8.64 -2.98
N THR A 56 9.24 -8.61 -3.56
CA THR A 56 10.53 -8.44 -2.84
C THR A 56 10.66 -7.10 -2.11
N LYS A 57 9.85 -6.10 -2.44
CA LYS A 57 9.86 -4.78 -1.79
C LYS A 57 9.00 -4.74 -0.53
N THR A 58 8.14 -5.73 -0.30
CA THR A 58 7.10 -5.71 0.74
C THR A 58 7.70 -5.48 2.14
N THR A 59 8.70 -6.27 2.53
CA THR A 59 9.36 -6.15 3.83
C THR A 59 9.97 -4.76 4.03
N ASN A 60 10.71 -4.25 3.04
CA ASN A 60 11.33 -2.93 3.09
C ASN A 60 10.30 -1.80 3.21
N LEU A 61 9.16 -1.93 2.54
CA LEU A 61 8.07 -0.95 2.60
C LEU A 61 7.37 -0.96 3.96
N ALA A 62 7.11 -2.15 4.53
CA ALA A 62 6.53 -2.27 5.85
C ALA A 62 7.45 -1.67 6.93
N GLU A 63 8.75 -1.99 6.89
CA GLU A 63 9.73 -1.37 7.80
C GLU A 63 9.80 0.16 7.64
N TRP A 64 9.72 0.66 6.40
CA TRP A 64 9.71 2.09 6.14
C TRP A 64 8.47 2.79 6.70
N LEU A 65 7.28 2.20 6.55
CA LEU A 65 6.02 2.71 7.10
C LEU A 65 6.05 2.81 8.64
N LEU A 66 6.63 1.82 9.32
CA LEU A 66 6.76 1.84 10.78
C LEU A 66 7.64 3.00 11.29
N ARG A 67 8.51 3.54 10.44
CA ARG A 67 9.38 4.69 10.75
C ARG A 67 8.78 6.04 10.36
N GLN A 68 7.61 6.08 9.70
CA GLN A 68 6.96 7.35 9.34
C GLN A 68 6.19 7.88 10.54
N ASP A 69 6.48 9.11 10.99
CA ASP A 69 5.85 9.69 12.18
C ASP A 69 4.36 9.98 11.99
N ASP A 70 3.98 10.34 10.77
CA ASP A 70 2.64 10.74 10.32
C ASP A 70 1.80 9.59 9.76
N ALA A 71 2.35 8.39 9.58
CA ALA A 71 1.56 7.21 9.24
C ALA A 71 0.63 6.86 10.41
N ASP A 72 -0.66 6.73 10.12
CA ASP A 72 -1.65 6.42 11.15
C ASP A 72 -1.43 5.04 11.78
N GLN A 73 -2.05 4.84 12.95
CA GLN A 73 -1.89 3.61 13.72
C GLN A 73 -2.38 2.34 12.98
N TRP A 74 -3.35 2.45 12.08
CA TRP A 74 -3.93 1.32 11.36
C TRP A 74 -3.02 0.88 10.21
N LEU A 75 -2.43 1.83 9.50
CA LEU A 75 -1.41 1.56 8.50
C LEU A 75 -0.14 0.96 9.14
N LYS A 76 0.29 1.50 10.29
CA LYS A 76 1.40 0.91 11.05
C LYS A 76 1.09 -0.50 11.54
N ALA A 77 -0.14 -0.76 12.01
CA ALA A 77 -0.57 -2.11 12.39
C ALA A 77 -0.54 -3.07 11.19
N SER A 78 -0.96 -2.61 10.01
CA SER A 78 -0.89 -3.39 8.77
C SER A 78 0.55 -3.73 8.40
N ALA A 79 1.46 -2.78 8.51
CA ALA A 79 2.90 -3.01 8.28
C ALA A 79 3.50 -4.00 9.29
N ALA A 80 3.13 -3.90 10.57
CA ALA A 80 3.58 -4.86 11.59
C ALA A 80 3.07 -6.29 11.31
N ASP A 81 1.81 -6.46 10.90
CA ASP A 81 1.23 -7.77 10.52
C ASP A 81 1.95 -8.39 9.31
N VAL A 82 2.37 -7.58 8.34
CA VAL A 82 3.20 -8.07 7.23
C VAL A 82 4.52 -8.65 7.73
N LEU A 83 5.23 -7.94 8.61
CA LEU A 83 6.53 -8.38 9.11
C LEU A 83 6.44 -9.64 10.01
N ASP A 84 5.41 -9.76 10.84
CA ASP A 84 5.21 -10.96 11.67
C ASP A 84 4.93 -12.21 10.82
N ARG A 85 4.20 -12.07 9.70
CA ARG A 85 3.89 -13.19 8.80
C ARG A 85 5.06 -13.62 7.93
N ASP A 86 5.90 -12.68 7.48
CA ASP A 86 7.11 -12.99 6.71
C ASP A 86 8.14 -13.77 7.57
N GLN A 87 8.22 -13.52 8.88
CA GLN A 87 9.12 -14.23 9.79
C GLN A 87 8.70 -15.69 10.07
N ARG A 88 7.46 -16.05 9.76
CA ARG A 88 6.87 -17.38 10.03
C ARG A 88 6.77 -18.26 8.78
N SER A 89 7.16 -17.74 7.61
CA SER A 89 7.07 -18.40 6.30
C SER A 89 8.41 -19.00 5.88
#